data_AF-A0A937DKY3-F1
#
_entry.id   AF-A0A937DKY3-F1
#
_cell.length_a   1.000
_cell.length_b   1.000
_cell.length_c   1.000
_cell.angle_alpha   90.00
_cell.angle_beta   90.00
_cell.angle_gamma   90.00
#
_symmetry.space_group_name_H-M   'P 1'
#
loop_
_entity.id
_entity.type
_entity.pdbx_description
1 polymer ?
#
loop_
_entity_poly.entity_id
_entity_poly.type
_entity_poly.pdbx_seq_one_letter_code
_entity_poly.pdbx_strand_id
1 'polypeptide(L)'
;MMDHSWFKLVLRLTGVLLLALYLPAALIYIARVIESVLRSDDFVFFNDGVVGGGVWMFVGFVPYFVVVLLGLYLTFDGRLFIKWCLRDIIGRCPTCGYDLRRSAEAICPECGSENPYRGKFAASKPSGASAASGNPASGG
;
A
#
# COMPACT_ATOMS: atom_id res chain seq x y z
N MET A 1 21.11 14.94 1.56
CA MET A 1 20.21 14.11 2.39
C MET A 1 18.86 14.82 2.43
N MET A 2 17.91 14.46 1.56
CA MET A 2 16.55 14.98 1.68
C MET A 2 15.83 14.13 2.72
N ASP A 3 15.61 14.69 3.91
CA ASP A 3 15.02 14.00 5.05
C ASP A 3 13.68 13.36 4.68
N HIS A 4 13.57 12.04 4.85
CA HIS A 4 12.33 11.27 4.59
C HIS A 4 11.09 11.76 5.37
N SER A 5 11.28 12.72 6.29
CA SER A 5 10.26 13.47 7.01
C SER A 5 9.27 14.19 6.10
N TRP A 6 9.72 14.81 5.00
CA TRP A 6 8.81 15.56 4.09
C TRP A 6 7.82 14.64 3.38
N PHE A 7 8.26 13.44 2.99
CA PHE A 7 7.41 12.46 2.30
C PHE A 7 6.25 11.98 3.19
N LYS A 8 6.52 11.74 4.47
CA LYS A 8 5.46 11.39 5.45
C LYS A 8 4.46 12.52 5.62
N LEU A 9 4.94 13.77 5.62
CA LEU A 9 4.09 14.95 5.76
C LEU A 9 3.18 15.08 4.52
N VAL A 10 3.73 14.93 3.32
CA VAL A 10 2.95 14.94 2.07
C VAL A 10 1.89 13.84 2.07
N LEU A 11 2.23 12.60 2.45
CA LEU A 11 1.24 11.52 2.53
C LEU A 11 0.09 11.81 3.51
N ARG A 12 0.41 12.34 4.69
CA ARG A 12 -0.62 12.74 5.68
C ARG A 12 -1.47 13.89 5.17
N LEU A 13 -0.87 14.90 4.55
CA LEU A 13 -1.58 16.02 3.94
C LEU A 13 -2.53 15.54 2.84
N THR A 14 -2.07 14.64 1.96
CA THR A 14 -2.90 14.05 0.89
C THR A 14 -4.06 13.23 1.48
N GLY A 15 -3.83 12.45 2.53
CA GLY A 15 -4.88 11.72 3.24
C GLY A 15 -5.94 12.63 3.85
N VAL A 16 -5.51 13.70 4.52
CA VAL A 16 -6.41 14.72 5.10
C VAL A 16 -7.18 15.47 4.01
N LEU A 17 -6.54 15.80 2.89
CA LEU A 17 -7.17 16.47 1.76
C LEU A 17 -8.26 15.58 1.13
N LEU A 18 -7.98 14.29 0.93
CA LEU A 18 -8.95 13.31 0.43
C LEU A 18 -10.14 13.17 1.37
N LEU A 19 -9.90 13.08 2.68
CA LEU A 19 -10.96 13.05 3.68
C LEU A 19 -11.79 14.35 3.63
N ALA A 20 -11.16 15.51 3.65
CA ALA A 20 -11.87 16.79 3.63
C ALA A 20 -12.75 16.95 2.38
N LEU A 21 -12.29 16.46 1.22
CA LEU A 21 -13.03 16.55 -0.03
C LEU A 21 -14.21 15.55 -0.10
N TYR A 22 -14.01 14.30 0.34
CA TYR A 22 -14.98 13.22 0.14
C TYR A 22 -15.90 12.95 1.34
N LEU A 23 -15.49 13.30 2.56
CA LEU A 23 -16.32 13.16 3.76
C LEU A 23 -17.67 13.89 3.65
N PRO A 24 -17.76 15.17 3.23
CA PRO A 24 -19.05 15.84 3.13
C PRO A 24 -19.97 15.20 2.09
N ALA A 25 -19.42 14.78 0.94
CA ALA A 25 -20.19 14.06 -0.09
C ALA A 25 -20.72 12.72 0.44
N ALA A 26 -19.89 11.95 1.16
CA ALA A 26 -20.29 10.69 1.77
C ALA A 26 -21.38 10.89 2.84
N LEU A 27 -21.27 11.93 3.68
CA LEU A 27 -22.26 12.25 4.70
C LEU A 27 -23.60 12.66 4.09
N ILE A 28 -23.60 13.51 3.06
CA ILE A 28 -24.82 13.89 2.34
C ILE A 28 -25.48 12.65 1.73
N TYR A 29 -24.69 11.77 1.10
CA TYR A 29 -25.20 10.53 0.53
C TYR A 29 -25.85 9.64 1.61
N ILE A 30 -25.14 9.38 2.72
CA ILE A 30 -25.67 8.59 3.84
C ILE A 30 -26.96 9.20 4.39
N ALA A 31 -27.02 10.54 4.55
CA ALA A 31 -28.22 11.22 5.02
C ALA A 31 -29.41 11.02 4.07
N ARG A 32 -29.19 11.10 2.74
CA ARG A 32 -30.22 10.83 1.74
C ARG A 32 -30.71 9.39 1.78
N VAL A 33 -29.79 8.45 1.98
CA VAL A 33 -30.13 7.03 2.16
C VAL A 33 -30.97 6.83 3.42
N ILE A 34 -30.56 7.39 4.55
CA ILE A 34 -31.32 7.30 5.80
C ILE A 34 -32.70 7.94 5.65
N GLU A 35 -32.79 9.12 5.01
CA GLU A 35 -34.07 9.78 4.74
C GLU A 35 -34.97 8.87 3.89
N SER A 36 -34.44 8.23 2.84
CA SER A 36 -35.20 7.30 2.01
C SER A 36 -35.69 6.06 2.79
N VAL A 37 -34.90 5.58 3.76
CA VAL A 37 -35.25 4.44 4.61
C VAL A 37 -36.25 4.85 5.70
N LEU A 38 -36.17 6.07 6.24
CA LEU A 38 -37.08 6.55 7.28
C LEU A 38 -38.43 7.00 6.74
N ARG A 39 -38.46 7.50 5.49
CA ARG A 39 -39.67 7.98 4.82
C ARG A 39 -40.45 6.84 4.14
N SER A 40 -40.06 5.59 4.37
CA SER A 40 -40.58 4.44 3.64
C SER A 40 -42.02 4.09 4.03
N ASP A 41 -42.97 4.77 3.40
CA ASP A 41 -44.13 4.14 2.74
C ASP A 41 -43.73 3.53 1.36
N ASP A 42 -42.54 3.89 0.84
CA ASP A 42 -42.02 3.45 -0.47
C ASP A 42 -40.97 2.32 -0.39
N PHE A 43 -41.22 1.27 0.42
CA PHE A 43 -40.47 0.01 0.31
C PHE A 43 -40.81 -0.77 -0.99
N VAL A 44 -41.37 -0.09 -1.99
CA VAL A 44 -41.68 -0.61 -3.34
C VAL A 44 -40.42 -0.67 -4.22
N PHE A 45 -39.33 0.01 -3.84
CA PHE A 45 -38.02 -0.13 -4.52
C PHE A 45 -37.44 -1.56 -4.50
N PHE A 46 -37.90 -2.41 -3.56
CA PHE A 46 -37.49 -3.81 -3.53
C PHE A 46 -38.36 -4.74 -4.38
N ASN A 47 -39.57 -4.34 -4.80
CA ASN A 47 -40.58 -5.31 -5.24
C ASN A 47 -40.71 -5.47 -6.77
N ASP A 48 -40.34 -4.46 -7.58
CA ASP A 48 -40.54 -4.53 -9.04
C ASP A 48 -39.32 -5.06 -9.84
N GLY A 49 -38.25 -5.51 -9.17
CA GLY A 49 -37.02 -5.96 -9.84
C GLY A 49 -35.84 -6.16 -8.89
N VAL A 50 -36.05 -7.06 -7.92
CA VAL A 50 -35.34 -7.28 -6.63
C VAL A 50 -33.80 -7.29 -6.64
N VAL A 51 -33.13 -7.46 -7.78
CA VAL A 51 -31.65 -7.49 -7.84
C VAL A 51 -31.04 -6.16 -8.32
N GLY A 52 -31.80 -5.32 -9.02
CA GLY A 52 -31.25 -4.12 -9.65
C GLY A 52 -30.98 -2.98 -8.67
N GLY A 53 -32.01 -2.51 -7.96
CA GLY A 53 -31.96 -1.26 -7.19
C GLY A 53 -30.92 -1.26 -6.07
N GLY A 54 -30.88 -2.33 -5.27
CA GLY A 54 -29.90 -2.47 -4.20
C GLY A 54 -28.47 -2.51 -4.73
N VAL A 55 -28.22 -3.26 -5.81
CA VAL A 55 -26.87 -3.38 -6.39
C VAL A 55 -26.38 -2.04 -6.93
N TRP A 56 -27.23 -1.26 -7.63
CA TRP A 56 -26.85 0.08 -8.10
C TRP A 56 -26.51 1.04 -6.97
N MET A 57 -27.21 0.93 -5.84
CA MET A 57 -26.93 1.72 -4.64
C MET A 57 -25.56 1.38 -4.03
N PHE A 58 -25.21 0.09 -3.97
CA PHE A 58 -23.88 -0.33 -3.53
C PHE A 58 -22.80 0.10 -4.52
N VAL A 59 -23.03 -0.05 -5.83
CA VAL A 59 -22.08 0.37 -6.87
C VAL A 59 -21.79 1.87 -6.78
N GLY A 60 -22.80 2.70 -6.50
CA GLY A 60 -22.63 4.14 -6.28
C GLY A 60 -21.88 4.47 -4.98
N PHE A 61 -22.00 3.64 -3.95
CA PHE A 61 -21.44 3.87 -2.62
C PHE A 61 -19.99 3.40 -2.46
N VAL A 62 -19.64 2.28 -3.09
CA VAL A 62 -18.30 1.67 -3.09
C VAL A 62 -17.18 2.69 -3.36
N PRO A 63 -17.24 3.56 -4.40
CA PRO A 63 -16.15 4.50 -4.66
C PRO A 63 -15.93 5.49 -3.51
N TYR A 64 -17.00 6.01 -2.89
CA TYR A 64 -16.88 6.93 -1.75
C TYR A 64 -16.25 6.22 -0.55
N PHE A 65 -16.68 4.99 -0.27
CA PHE A 65 -16.12 4.20 0.81
C PHE A 65 -14.65 3.89 0.62
N VAL A 66 -14.26 3.47 -0.59
CA VAL A 66 -12.86 3.20 -0.92
C VAL A 66 -12.01 4.46 -0.73
N VAL A 67 -12.47 5.63 -1.18
CA VAL A 67 -11.71 6.88 -1.03
C VAL A 67 -11.61 7.34 0.42
N VAL A 68 -12.69 7.27 1.20
CA VAL A 68 -12.68 7.63 2.62
C VAL A 68 -11.77 6.69 3.40
N LEU A 69 -11.87 5.37 3.18
CA LEU A 69 -11.00 4.38 3.81
C LEU A 69 -9.53 4.57 3.41
N LEU A 70 -9.25 4.88 2.14
CA LEU A 70 -7.91 5.18 1.67
C LEU A 70 -7.35 6.45 2.32
N GLY A 71 -8.13 7.52 2.40
CA GLY A 71 -7.76 8.77 3.07
C GLY A 71 -7.49 8.57 4.57
N LEU A 72 -8.34 7.80 5.25
CA LEU A 72 -8.16 7.42 6.65
C LEU A 72 -6.88 6.59 6.83
N TYR A 73 -6.67 5.61 5.97
CA TYR A 73 -5.48 4.74 5.98
C TYR A 73 -4.18 5.53 5.79
N LEU A 74 -4.17 6.50 4.86
CA LEU A 74 -3.04 7.40 4.62
C LEU A 74 -2.76 8.31 5.84
N THR A 75 -3.79 8.69 6.58
CA THR A 75 -3.69 9.55 7.76
C THR A 75 -3.13 8.78 8.98
N PHE A 76 -3.56 7.53 9.19
CA PHE A 76 -3.13 6.65 10.28
C PHE A 76 -1.83 5.87 10.00
N ASP A 77 -0.86 6.54 9.39
CA ASP A 77 0.54 6.10 9.29
C ASP A 77 0.87 5.12 8.13
N GLY A 78 -0.12 4.62 7.38
CA GLY A 78 0.05 4.04 6.03
C GLY A 78 1.21 3.04 5.85
N ARG A 79 1.64 2.35 6.92
CA ARG A 79 3.00 1.78 6.99
C ARG A 79 3.23 0.68 5.94
N LEU A 80 2.18 -0.08 5.59
CA LEU A 80 2.29 -1.10 4.55
C LEU A 80 2.47 -0.45 3.17
N PHE A 81 1.72 0.60 2.88
CA PHE A 81 1.83 1.33 1.61
C PHE A 81 3.19 2.00 1.46
N ILE A 82 3.71 2.62 2.53
CA ILE A 82 5.07 3.15 2.56
C ILE A 82 6.07 2.02 2.29
N LYS A 83 5.97 0.88 2.99
CA LYS A 83 6.84 -0.28 2.73
C LYS A 83 6.74 -0.77 1.29
N TRP A 84 5.55 -0.75 0.70
CA TRP A 84 5.31 -1.20 -0.67
C TRP A 84 5.90 -0.24 -1.70
N CYS A 85 5.66 1.07 -1.57
CA CYS A 85 6.25 2.08 -2.44
C CYS A 85 7.78 2.14 -2.28
N LEU A 86 8.29 2.03 -1.05
CA LEU A 86 9.73 1.99 -0.81
C LEU A 86 10.35 0.66 -1.21
N ARG A 87 9.57 -0.42 -1.41
CA ARG A 87 10.10 -1.72 -1.82
C ARG A 87 10.83 -1.64 -3.15
N ASP A 88 10.37 -0.78 -4.06
CA ASP A 88 10.97 -0.61 -5.38
C ASP A 88 12.21 0.30 -5.36
N ILE A 89 12.35 1.08 -4.28
CA ILE A 89 13.48 1.99 -4.05
C ILE A 89 14.60 1.25 -3.29
N ILE A 90 14.26 0.32 -2.39
CA ILE A 90 15.24 -0.46 -1.61
C ILE A 90 16.10 -1.29 -2.58
N GLY A 91 17.41 -1.03 -2.60
CA GLY A 91 18.34 -1.69 -3.50
C GLY A 91 18.60 -0.94 -4.81
N ARG A 92 18.04 0.26 -5.01
CA ARG A 92 18.50 1.20 -6.03
C ARG A 92 19.51 2.19 -5.46
N CYS A 93 20.40 2.68 -6.31
CA CYS A 93 21.32 3.77 -5.97
C CYS A 93 20.51 5.04 -5.66
N PRO A 94 20.73 5.70 -4.50
CA PRO A 94 19.99 6.91 -4.14
C PRO A 94 20.34 8.12 -5.03
N THR A 95 21.47 8.05 -5.74
CA THR A 95 21.97 9.15 -6.59
C THR A 95 21.45 9.07 -8.01
N CYS A 96 21.51 7.89 -8.64
CA CYS A 96 21.16 7.71 -10.06
C CYS A 96 19.99 6.74 -10.32
N GLY A 97 19.49 6.03 -9.30
CA GLY A 97 18.38 5.08 -9.46
C GLY A 97 18.74 3.73 -10.07
N TYR A 98 20.03 3.46 -10.35
CA TYR A 98 20.53 2.18 -10.85
C TYR A 98 20.23 1.04 -9.87
N ASP A 99 19.86 -0.15 -10.37
CA ASP A 99 19.55 -1.31 -9.54
C ASP A 99 20.84 -1.97 -9.00
N LEU A 100 21.12 -1.76 -7.72
CA LEU A 100 22.27 -2.30 -7.01
C LEU A 100 22.02 -3.73 -6.52
N ARG A 101 20.81 -4.31 -6.67
CA ARG A 101 20.53 -5.69 -6.23
C ARG A 101 21.34 -6.73 -6.98
N ARG A 102 21.78 -6.43 -8.21
CA ARG A 102 22.63 -7.30 -9.04
C ARG A 102 24.12 -6.99 -8.94
N SER A 103 24.49 -5.84 -8.39
CA SER A 103 25.91 -5.47 -8.24
C SER A 103 26.38 -5.77 -6.82
N ALA A 104 27.35 -6.66 -6.68
CA ALA A 104 28.01 -6.93 -5.40
C ALA A 104 29.02 -5.83 -5.02
N GLU A 105 29.22 -4.84 -5.89
CA GLU A 105 30.24 -3.82 -5.72
C GLU A 105 29.82 -2.79 -4.66
N ALA A 106 30.83 -2.26 -3.96
CA ALA A 106 30.65 -1.21 -2.96
C ALA A 106 30.27 0.14 -3.58
N ILE A 107 30.44 0.28 -4.89
CA ILE A 107 30.35 1.52 -5.63
C ILE A 107 29.37 1.30 -6.78
N CYS A 108 28.51 2.28 -7.06
CA CYS A 108 27.59 2.22 -8.19
C CYS A 108 28.37 2.36 -9.52
N PRO A 109 28.17 1.47 -10.51
CA PRO A 109 28.92 1.49 -11.76
C PRO A 109 28.59 2.70 -12.64
N GLU A 110 27.39 3.27 -12.50
CA GLU A 110 26.95 4.42 -13.31
C GLU A 110 27.46 5.77 -12.77
N CYS A 111 27.37 5.98 -11.46
CA CYS A 111 27.63 7.30 -10.86
C CYS A 111 28.79 7.34 -9.88
N GLY A 112 29.43 6.20 -9.59
CA GLY A 112 30.57 6.12 -8.67
C GLY A 112 30.22 6.38 -7.19
N SER A 113 28.93 6.54 -6.83
CA SER A 113 28.55 6.75 -5.43
C SER A 113 28.58 5.45 -4.62
N GLU A 114 28.94 5.55 -3.34
CA GLU A 114 28.99 4.41 -2.43
C GLU A 114 27.61 3.75 -2.21
N ASN A 115 27.58 2.43 -2.13
CA ASN A 115 26.38 1.61 -1.93
C ASN A 115 26.04 1.54 -0.43
N PRO A 116 24.99 2.24 0.05
CA PRO A 116 24.66 2.27 1.48
C PRO A 116 24.11 0.93 2.01
N TYR A 117 23.85 -0.04 1.13
CA TYR A 117 23.26 -1.33 1.50
C TYR A 117 24.27 -2.48 1.60
N ARG A 118 25.55 -2.25 1.30
CA ARG A 118 26.60 -3.28 1.26
C ARG A 118 26.68 -4.13 2.53
N GLY A 119 26.51 -3.51 3.71
CA GLY A 119 26.57 -4.22 5.00
C GLY A 119 25.29 -4.98 5.37
N LYS A 120 24.12 -4.57 4.87
CA LYS A 120 22.83 -5.18 5.25
C LYS A 120 22.56 -6.49 4.51
N PHE A 121 23.02 -6.60 3.27
CA PHE A 121 22.86 -7.82 2.47
C PHE A 121 23.94 -8.87 2.75
N ALA A 122 25.16 -8.45 3.10
CA ALA A 122 26.22 -9.39 3.52
C ALA A 122 25.82 -10.14 4.81
N ALA A 123 25.10 -9.48 5.72
CA ALA A 123 24.64 -10.08 6.97
C ALA A 123 23.43 -11.03 6.81
N SER A 124 22.68 -10.96 5.69
CA SER A 124 21.50 -11.79 5.46
C SER A 124 21.79 -13.07 4.70
N LYS A 125 23.06 -13.43 4.45
CA LYS A 125 23.39 -14.74 3.87
C LYS A 125 22.89 -15.80 4.86
N PRO A 126 21.86 -16.60 4.53
CA PRO A 126 21.34 -17.59 5.45
C PRO A 126 22.47 -18.57 5.74
N SER A 127 22.91 -18.64 6.99
CA SER A 127 23.89 -19.60 7.50
C SER A 127 23.39 -21.05 7.46
N GLY A 128 22.32 -21.34 6.71
CA GLY A 128 21.68 -22.64 6.58
C GLY A 128 22.28 -23.57 5.54
N ALA A 129 23.39 -23.20 4.88
CA ALA A 129 24.15 -24.11 4.04
C ALA A 129 25.39 -24.62 4.79
N SER A 130 25.18 -25.28 5.93
CA SER A 130 26.21 -26.11 6.56
C SER A 130 25.56 -27.38 7.09
N ALA A 131 26.14 -28.51 6.70
CA ALA A 131 25.89 -29.86 7.18
C ALA A 131 24.67 -30.64 6.62
N ALA A 132 24.74 -30.98 5.33
CA ALA A 132 24.31 -32.29 4.85
C ALA A 132 25.49 -32.99 4.15
N SER A 133 26.60 -33.11 4.86
CA SER A 133 27.70 -34.04 4.56
C SER A 133 27.53 -35.24 5.47
N GLY A 134 26.68 -36.17 5.05
CA GLY A 134 26.46 -37.44 5.72
C GLY A 134 26.42 -38.55 4.68
N ASN A 135 27.59 -38.92 4.20
CA ASN A 135 27.79 -40.14 3.41
C ASN A 135 28.03 -41.29 4.39
N PRO A 136 27.20 -42.33 4.37
CA PRO A 136 27.70 -43.69 4.50
C PRO A 136 27.03 -44.55 3.42
N ALA A 137 27.55 -45.66 2.95
CA ALA A 137 28.81 -46.38 3.04
C ALA A 137 28.61 -47.54 2.04
N SER A 138 29.72 -48.01 1.50
CA SER A 138 29.87 -49.26 0.76
C SER A 138 29.11 -50.45 1.36
N GLY A 139 28.47 -51.27 0.52
CA GLY A 139 28.14 -52.65 0.82
C GLY A 139 28.04 -53.42 -0.49
N GLY A 140 28.96 -54.36 -0.70
CA GLY A 140 29.11 -55.16 -1.92
C GLY A 140 28.23 -56.39 -1.99
#